data_AF-A0A2T5IFS3-F1
#
_entry.id   AF-A0A2T5IFS3-F1
#
_cell.length_a   1.000
_cell.length_b   1.000
_cell.length_c   1.000
_cell.angle_alpha   90.00
_cell.angle_beta   90.00
_cell.angle_gamma   90.00
#
_symmetry.space_group_name_H-M   'P 1'
#
loop_
_entity.id
_entity.type
_entity.pdbx_description
1 polymer ?
#
loop_
_entity_poly.entity_id
_entity_poly.type
_entity_poly.pdbx_seq_one_letter_code
_entity_poly.pdbx_strand_id
1 'polypeptide(L)' 'MKIAIGSDHVGIELKPTIIDYLKELGHEVEDFGPYSSERTDYPIYGKKVA' A
#
# COMPACT_ATOMS: atom_id res chain seq x y z
N MET A 1 -6.62 12.63 -7.71
CA MET A 1 -5.15 12.64 -7.57
C MET A 1 -4.66 11.21 -7.69
N LYS A 2 -3.40 10.99 -8.11
CA LYS A 2 -2.80 9.65 -8.15
C LYS A 2 -1.95 9.44 -6.90
N ILE A 3 -2.22 8.38 -6.15
CA ILE A 3 -1.57 8.06 -4.86
C ILE A 3 -0.86 6.71 -4.98
N ALA A 4 0.44 6.70 -4.72
CA ALA A 4 1.20 5.47 -4.53
C ALA A 4 1.09 5.00 -3.07
N ILE A 5 0.87 3.71 -2.85
CA ILE A 5 0.81 3.12 -1.52
C ILE A 5 1.67 1.86 -1.44
N GLY A 6 2.27 1.64 -0.27
CA GLY A 6 3.02 0.44 0.05
C GLY A 6 3.18 0.30 1.57
N SER A 7 3.39 -0.92 2.04
CA SER A 7 3.65 -1.23 3.46
C SER A 7 4.72 -2.32 3.57
N ASP A 8 4.95 -2.87 4.77
CA ASP A 8 5.51 -4.22 4.93
C ASP A 8 4.40 -5.22 5.28
N HIS A 9 4.81 -6.43 5.66
CA HIS A 9 3.91 -7.51 6.08
C HIS A 9 3.05 -7.17 7.29
N VAL A 10 3.46 -6.23 8.16
CA VAL A 10 2.67 -5.83 9.33
C VAL A 10 1.48 -4.97 8.89
N GLY A 11 1.64 -4.17 7.82
CA GLY A 11 0.57 -3.33 7.27
C GLY A 11 -0.42 -4.04 6.34
N ILE A 12 -0.26 -5.35 6.09
CA ILE A 12 -1.01 -6.07 5.05
C ILE A 12 -2.53 -6.06 5.26
N GLU A 13 -3.00 -6.07 6.51
CA GLU A 13 -4.43 -6.08 6.84
C GLU A 13 -5.08 -4.70 6.72
N LEU A 14 -4.33 -3.63 7.02
CA LEU A 14 -4.86 -2.26 6.99
C LEU A 14 -4.84 -1.67 5.57
N LYS A 15 -3.85 -2.04 4.76
CA LYS A 15 -3.63 -1.45 3.43
C LYS A 15 -4.88 -1.50 2.52
N PRO A 16 -5.63 -2.63 2.40
CA PRO A 16 -6.84 -2.67 1.59
C PRO A 16 -7.91 -1.67 2.04
N THR A 17 -8.15 -1.55 3.35
CA THR A 17 -9.10 -0.59 3.93
C THR A 17 -8.75 0.85 3.56
N ILE A 18 -7.46 1.19 3.58
CA ILE A 18 -6.99 2.52 3.17
C ILE A 18 -7.13 2.72 1.67
N ILE A 19 -6.82 1.71 0.85
CA ILE A 19 -7.01 1.77 -0.60
C ILE A 19 -8.48 2.06 -0.94
N ASP A 20 -9.42 1.34 -0.30
CA ASP A 20 -10.84 1.50 -0.54
C ASP A 20 -11.32 2.89 -0.11
N TYR A 21 -10.91 3.36 1.07
CA TYR A 21 -11.20 4.72 1.53
C TYR A 21 -10.70 5.80 0.56
N LEU A 22 -9.47 5.67 0.05
CA LEU A 22 -8.92 6.64 -0.92
C LEU A 22 -9.67 6.61 -2.26
N LYS A 23 -10.10 5.42 -2.70
CA LYS A 23 -10.92 5.28 -3.91
C LYS A 23 -12.31 5.91 -3.73
N GLU A 24 -12.95 5.76 -2.58
CA GLU A 24 -14.22 6.41 -2.24
C GLU A 24 -14.12 7.95 -2.29
N LEU A 25 -12.95 8.50 -1.95
CA LEU A 25 -12.65 9.93 -2.09
C LEU A 25 -12.34 10.38 -3.54
N GLY A 26 -12.43 9.47 -4.51
CA GLY A 26 -12.19 9.76 -5.93
C GLY A 26 -10.70 9.83 -6.30
N HIS A 27 -9.82 9.16 -5.56
CA HIS A 27 -8.41 9.04 -5.91
C HIS A 27 -8.11 7.78 -6.73
N GLU A 28 -7.14 7.88 -7.62
CA GLU A 28 -6.52 6.72 -8.27
C GLU A 28 -5.41 6.22 -7.37
N VAL A 29 -5.39 4.92 -7.07
CA VAL A 29 -4.43 4.32 -6.13
C VAL A 29 -3.63 3.23 -6.82
N GLU A 30 -2.30 3.32 -6.74
CA GLU A 30 -1.35 2.33 -7.23
C GLU A 30 -0.66 1.65 -6.05
N ASP A 31 -0.87 0.33 -5.89
CA ASP A 31 -0.35 -0.47 -4.78
C ASP A 31 0.95 -1.18 -5.17
N PHE A 32 2.04 -0.88 -4.46
CA PHE A 32 3.38 -1.40 -4.70
C PHE A 32 3.79 -2.59 -3.80
N GLY A 33 2.87 -3.07 -2.96
CA GLY A 33 3.06 -4.24 -2.11
C GLY A 33 3.14 -3.93 -0.60
N PRO A 34 3.31 -4.97 0.24
CA PRO A 34 3.39 -6.39 -0.11
C PRO A 34 2.02 -6.94 -0.50
N TYR A 35 2.00 -8.08 -1.16
CA TYR A 35 0.75 -8.74 -1.58
C TYR A 35 0.49 -10.04 -0.79
N SER A 36 1.29 -10.29 0.24
CA SER A 36 1.17 -11.43 1.14
C SER A 36 1.51 -10.99 2.57
N SER A 37 1.12 -11.80 3.54
CA SER A 37 1.51 -11.66 4.96
C SER A 37 2.89 -12.24 5.27
N GLU A 38 3.63 -12.69 4.24
CA GLU A 38 4.97 -13.23 4.42
C GLU A 38 5.93 -12.11 4.88
N ARG A 39 6.75 -12.44 5.88
CA ARG A 39 7.70 -11.50 6.46
C ARG A 39 8.60 -10.90 5.38
N THR A 40 8.67 -9.57 5.36
CA THR A 40 9.40 -8.79 4.36
C THR A 40 9.87 -7.45 4.95
N ASP A 41 10.76 -6.76 4.24
CA ASP A 41 11.41 -5.53 4.72
C ASP A 41 10.75 -4.27 4.13
N TYR A 42 10.33 -3.36 5.00
CA TYR A 42 9.67 -2.10 4.61
C TYR A 42 10.46 -1.21 3.62
N PRO A 43 11.81 -1.14 3.59
CA PRO A 43 12.53 -0.29 2.64
C PRO A 43 12.29 -0.66 1.17
N ILE A 44 11.97 -1.92 0.87
CA ILE A 44 11.67 -2.39 -0.49
C ILE A 44 10.45 -1.64 -1.05
N TYR A 45 9.40 -1.50 -0.24
CA TYR A 45 8.14 -0.88 -0.64
C TYR A 45 8.20 0.63 -0.47
N GLY A 46 8.85 1.13 0.59
CA GLY A 46 9.09 2.56 0.77
C GLY A 46 9.83 3.18 -0.42
N LYS A 47 10.85 2.50 -0.96
CA LYS A 47 11.57 2.96 -2.16
C LYS A 47 10.71 2.97 -3.44
N LYS A 48 9.73 2.08 -3.56
CA LYS A 48 8.81 2.08 -4.72
C LYS A 48 7.81 3.24 -4.66
N VAL A 49 7.51 3.73 -3.46
CA VAL A 49 6.55 4.82 -3.21
C VAL A 49 7.22 6.20 -3.25
N ALA A 50 8.50 6.31 -2.86
CA ALA A 50 9.29 7.55 -2.83
C ALA A 50 9.64 8.08 -4.22
#